data_AF-A0A2K6DZI1-F1
#
_entry.id   AF-A0A2K6DZI1-F1
#
_cell.length_a   1.000
_cell.length_b   1.000
_cell.length_c   1.000
_cell.angle_alpha   90.00
_cell.angle_beta   90.00
_cell.angle_gamma   90.00
#
_symmetry.space_group_name_H-M   'P 1'
#
loop_
_entity.id
_entity.type
_entity.pdbx_description
1 polymer ?
#
loop_
_entity_poly.entity_id
_entity_poly.type
_entity_poly.pdbx_seq_one_letter_code
_entity_poly.pdbx_strand_id
1 'polypeptide(L)' 'MPGRGRCPDCGSTELVEDSHYSQSQLVCSDCGCVVTEGVLTTTFSDEGNLREVTYSRSTGENEQISRSQQRE' A
#
# COMPACT_ATOMS: atom_id res chain seq x y z
N MET A 1 -3.80 3.52 -24.41
CA MET A 1 -2.74 4.07 -23.54
C MET A 1 -3.26 5.37 -22.95
N PRO A 2 -3.47 5.48 -21.63
CA PRO A 2 -3.79 6.78 -21.03
C PRO A 2 -2.54 7.65 -21.22
N GLY A 3 -2.54 8.85 -21.78
CA GLY A 3 -3.64 9.75 -22.08
C GLY A 3 -3.24 11.14 -21.58
N ARG A 4 -2.61 11.93 -22.47
CA ARG A 4 -2.23 13.35 -22.36
C ARG A 4 -1.05 13.68 -21.45
N GLY A 5 0.11 13.91 -22.08
CA GLY A 5 1.35 14.40 -21.47
C GLY A 5 1.28 15.86 -21.02
N ARG A 6 0.33 16.19 -20.16
CA ARG A 6 0.26 17.47 -19.45
C ARG A 6 -0.17 17.25 -18.01
N CYS A 7 0.44 17.99 -17.10
CA CYS A 7 0.10 18.01 -15.69
C CYS A 7 -1.33 18.55 -15.49
N PRO A 8 -2.18 17.87 -14.71
CA PRO A 8 -3.54 18.32 -14.43
C PRO A 8 -3.60 19.58 -13.55
N ASP A 9 -2.59 19.80 -12.70
CA ASP A 9 -2.55 20.95 -11.78
C ASP A 9 -2.06 22.24 -12.45
N CYS A 10 -0.90 22.18 -13.11
CA CYS A 10 -0.24 23.37 -13.64
C CYS A 10 -0.22 23.44 -15.18
N GLY A 11 -0.72 22.42 -15.88
CA GLY A 11 -0.81 22.40 -17.34
C GLY A 11 0.51 22.19 -18.08
N SER A 12 1.63 22.09 -17.36
CA SER A 12 2.96 21.86 -17.94
C SER A 12 3.06 20.51 -18.66
N THR A 13 3.88 20.44 -19.70
CA THR A 13 4.23 19.20 -20.43
C THR A 13 5.44 18.48 -19.84
N GLU A 14 6.16 19.11 -18.91
CA GLU A 14 7.39 18.57 -18.33
C GLU A 14 7.06 17.51 -17.27
N LEU A 15 6.77 16.30 -17.75
CA LEU A 15 6.53 15.12 -16.93
C LEU A 15 7.74 14.19 -17.00
N VAL A 16 8.25 13.80 -15.83
CA VAL A 16 9.44 12.97 -15.67
C VAL A 16 9.08 11.67 -14.98
N GLU A 17 9.61 10.55 -15.48
CA GLU A 17 9.55 9.26 -14.78
C GLU A 17 10.58 9.23 -13.65
N ASP A 18 10.10 9.22 -12.42
CA ASP A 18 10.90 9.04 -11.21
C ASP A 18 10.91 7.57 -10.82
N SER A 19 12.11 6.99 -10.73
CA SER A 19 12.35 5.59 -10.38
C SER A 19 13.12 5.43 -9.07
N HIS A 20 13.08 6.44 -8.19
CA HIS A 20 13.80 6.39 -6.91
C HIS A 20 13.19 5.40 -5.91
N TYR A 21 11.97 4.92 -6.18
CA TYR A 21 11.26 3.94 -5.36
C TYR A 21 11.11 2.60 -6.07
N SER A 22 10.56 1.61 -5.35
CA SER A 22 10.25 0.28 -5.89
C SER A 22 9.24 0.30 -7.05
N GLN A 23 8.54 1.41 -7.25
CA GLN A 23 7.63 1.63 -8.39
C GLN A 23 7.92 2.97 -9.05
N SER A 24 7.89 2.97 -10.38
CA SER A 24 8.04 4.18 -11.18
C SER A 24 6.83 5.08 -11.03
N GLN A 25 7.07 6.36 -10.82
CA GLN A 25 6.07 7.42 -10.77
C GLN A 25 6.27 8.38 -11.93
N LEU A 26 5.20 8.98 -12.42
CA LEU A 26 5.25 10.08 -13.39
C LEU A 26 4.96 11.38 -12.65
N VAL A 27 5.93 12.28 -12.58
CA VAL A 27 5.86 13.50 -11.76
C VAL A 27 6.08 14.73 -12.64
N CYS A 28 5.31 15.79 -12.41
CA CYS A 28 5.53 17.08 -13.05
C CYS A 28 6.73 17.81 -12.45
N SER A 29 7.70 18.20 -13.27
CA SER A 29 8.91 18.91 -12.80
C SER A 29 8.63 20.34 -12.33
N ASP A 30 7.62 20.99 -12.90
CA ASP A 30 7.34 22.41 -12.60
C ASP A 30 6.54 22.62 -11.31
N CYS A 31 5.62 21.70 -10.99
CA CYS A 31 4.71 21.87 -9.84
C CYS A 31 4.69 20.68 -8.87
N GLY A 32 5.43 19.61 -9.15
CA GLY A 32 5.55 18.46 -8.25
C GLY A 32 4.32 17.54 -8.18
N CYS A 33 3.30 17.78 -9.01
CA CYS A 33 2.10 16.92 -9.05
C CYS A 33 2.46 15.53 -9.57
N VAL A 34 2.01 14.49 -8.87
CA VAL A 34 2.15 13.08 -9.27
C VAL A 34 1.00 12.73 -10.21
N VAL A 35 1.32 12.52 -11.50
CA VAL A 35 0.33 12.29 -12.56
C VAL A 35 -0.13 10.84 -12.57
N THR A 36 0.81 9.90 -12.40
CA THR A 36 0.51 8.47 -12.25
C THR A 36 1.52 7.84 -11.30
N GLU A 37 1.04 7.06 -10.36
CA GLU A 37 1.84 6.21 -9.48
C GLU A 37 1.44 4.75 -9.74
N GLY A 38 2.42 3.85 -9.72
CA GLY A 38 2.15 2.40 -9.79
C GLY A 38 1.25 1.91 -8.65
N VAL A 39 0.75 0.68 -8.76
CA VAL A 39 -0.10 0.09 -7.74
C VAL A 39 0.74 -0.33 -6.53
N LEU A 40 0.70 0.45 -5.45
CA LEU A 40 1.47 0.20 -4.22
C LEU A 40 1.15 -1.14 -3.53
N THR A 41 -0.09 -1.65 -3.68
CA THR A 41 -0.57 -2.88 -3.05
C THR A 41 -1.42 -3.70 -4.00
N THR A 42 -1.38 -5.02 -3.88
CA THR A 42 -2.34 -5.95 -4.50
C THR A 42 -3.75 -5.40 -4.36
N THR A 43 -4.49 -5.20 -5.46
CA THR A 43 -5.88 -4.72 -5.37
C THR A 43 -6.71 -5.68 -4.49
N PHE A 44 -7.80 -5.22 -3.87
CA PHE A 44 -8.69 -6.10 -3.10
C PHE A 44 -9.12 -7.38 -3.87
N SER A 45 -9.16 -7.33 -5.21
CA SER A 45 -9.40 -8.50 -6.07
C SER A 45 -8.24 -9.52 -6.06
N ASP A 46 -7.02 -9.06 -5.87
CA ASP A 46 -5.80 -9.88 -5.72
C ASP A 46 -5.65 -10.41 -4.27
N GLU A 47 -6.24 -9.73 -3.29
CA GLU A 47 -6.47 -10.25 -1.92
C GLU A 47 -7.53 -11.38 -1.84
N GLY A 48 -8.10 -11.86 -2.95
CA GLY A 48 -9.10 -12.94 -2.94
C GLY A 48 -8.62 -14.26 -2.29
N ASN A 49 -7.32 -14.40 -2.04
CA ASN A 49 -6.72 -15.53 -1.32
C ASN A 49 -6.36 -15.22 0.15
N LEU A 50 -6.57 -13.98 0.62
CA LEU A 50 -6.29 -13.61 2.00
C LEU A 50 -7.48 -13.96 2.88
N ARG A 51 -7.28 -14.93 3.76
CA ARG A 51 -8.21 -15.23 4.86
C ARG A 51 -7.74 -14.47 6.09
N GLU A 52 -8.62 -13.66 6.69
CA GLU A 52 -8.38 -13.08 8.01
C GLU A 52 -8.06 -14.21 9.01
N VAL A 53 -6.87 -14.16 9.60
CA VAL A 53 -6.46 -15.08 10.66
C VAL A 53 -6.25 -14.28 11.95
N THR A 54 -7.14 -14.48 12.91
CA THR A 54 -7.01 -13.88 14.25
C THR A 54 -5.78 -14.46 14.96
N TYR A 55 -5.03 -13.62 15.69
CA TYR A 55 -3.84 -14.04 16.45
C TYR A 55 -4.11 -15.28 17.32
N SER A 56 -5.24 -15.26 18.05
CA SER A 56 -5.73 -16.38 18.87
C SER A 56 -5.91 -17.69 18.11
N ARG A 57 -6.09 -17.64 16.78
CA ARG A 57 -6.32 -18.81 15.92
C ARG A 57 -5.05 -19.32 15.24
N SER A 58 -3.98 -18.53 15.17
CA SER A 58 -2.76 -18.86 14.41
C SER A 58 -1.59 -19.26 15.29
N THR A 59 -1.15 -18.32 16.12
CA THR A 59 0.09 -18.42 16.90
C THR A 59 -0.09 -17.89 18.31
N GLY A 60 -1.32 -17.56 18.70
CA GLY A 60 -1.66 -17.19 20.05
C GLY A 60 -1.31 -18.34 20.98
N GLU A 61 -0.26 -18.14 21.78
CA GLU A 61 -0.02 -18.95 22.97
C GLU A 61 -1.33 -18.98 23.78
N ASN A 62 -1.81 -20.17 24.16
CA ASN A 62 -2.99 -20.29 24.99
C ASN A 62 -2.75 -19.51 26.27
N GLU A 63 -3.60 -18.52 26.57
CA GLU A 63 -3.48 -17.67 27.75
C GLU A 63 -3.39 -18.57 28.99
N GLN A 64 -2.17 -18.73 29.50
CA GLN A 64 -1.94 -19.55 30.68
C GLN A 64 -2.62 -18.84 31.85
N ILE A 65 -3.60 -19.50 32.44
CA ILE A 65 -4.26 -19.04 33.66
C ILE A 65 -3.15 -18.75 34.68
N SER A 66 -3.13 -17.53 35.20
CA SER A 66 -2.13 -17.13 36.20
C SER A 66 -2.15 -18.12 37.36
N ARG A 67 -0.97 -18.52 37.84
CA ARG A 67 -0.80 -19.52 38.93
C ARG A 67 -1.58 -19.17 40.19
N SER A 68 -1.91 -17.89 40.39
CA SER A 68 -2.74 -17.37 41.48
C SER A 68 -4.19 -17.85 41.42
N GLN A 69 -4.74 -18.08 40.21
CA GLN A 69 -6.11 -18.51 39.97
C GLN A 69 -6.26 -20.05 39.93
N GLN A 70 -5.15 -20.81 39.93
CA GLN A 70 -5.18 -22.28 40.03
C GLN A 70 -5.34 -22.80 41.47
N ARG A 71 -5.48 -21.93 42.47
CA ARG A 71 -5.59 -22.28 43.89
C ARG A 71 -7.00 -22.00 44.45
N GLU A 72 -8.03 -22.29 43.67
CA GLU A 72 -9.43 -22.35 44.13
C GLU A 72 -9.94 -23.79 44.09
#